data_AF-A0A916K1U7-F1
#
_entry.id   AF-A0A916K1U7-F1
#
_cell.length_a   1.000
_cell.length_b   1.000
_cell.length_c   1.000
_cell.angle_alpha   90.00
_cell.angle_beta   90.00
_cell.angle_gamma   90.00
#
_symmetry.space_group_name_H-M   'P 1'
#
loop_
_entity.id
_entity.type
_entity.pdbx_description
1 polymer ?
#
loop_
_entity_poly.entity_id
_entity_poly.type
_entity_poly.pdbx_seq_one_letter_code
_entity_poly.pdbx_strand_id
1 'polypeptide(L)'
;MSRTIVVIAEQRGGQLRQVTLEALRAAHLLRREGDAVSFVAFGSNLSELGSTLALYECDRIYLIDHAELEQYNPEACCHALTPLLRELSPCAVVLGHTAIGRDLAPMIAARLQAGQISDVIAIDRADAAAPPRFIRPIYAGKAFETVEAASDGPLVVTLRPNNVPPAMPRGTQAAGGAGMAGGVPRAGEDNAPAAGGDDAPQADSTDVLTAGGHDATAAVGDAAPSADRPTVLIPDGDDAPQAASSDASTTGEHDAALTNGGVAPPQIVSVPYPPPSSLRTVVKDVVRKTSGKVDLTEAKIVVSGGRGVKSAEGFRPLEELADILGAAVGASRGACDAGYCDYALQIGQTGKVVTPELYIACGISGAIQHLAGMSQSRIIIAINKDPDAPIFQVADYGIVGDLFEIVPLLTAEFRKALADGA
;
A
#
# COMPACT_ATOMS: atom_id res chain seq x y z
N MET A 1 19.95 -21.26 16.17
CA MET A 1 20.20 -21.15 14.71
C MET A 1 19.68 -19.80 14.27
N SER A 2 20.40 -19.08 13.41
CA SER A 2 19.90 -17.85 12.80
C SER A 2 18.64 -18.19 12.00
N ARG A 3 17.55 -17.45 12.22
CA ARG A 3 16.33 -17.66 11.44
C ARG A 3 16.46 -16.92 10.12
N THR A 4 15.81 -17.44 9.08
CA THR A 4 15.78 -16.80 7.77
C THR A 4 14.42 -16.19 7.52
N ILE A 5 14.38 -14.92 7.13
CA ILE A 5 13.20 -14.25 6.58
C ILE A 5 13.41 -14.12 5.09
N VAL A 6 12.44 -14.58 4.30
CA VAL A 6 12.50 -14.52 2.83
C VAL A 6 11.57 -13.44 2.32
N VAL A 7 12.06 -12.60 1.43
CA VAL A 7 11.27 -11.64 0.66
C VAL A 7 11.14 -12.16 -0.77
N ILE A 8 9.91 -12.38 -1.24
CA ILE A 8 9.67 -12.72 -2.64
C ILE A 8 9.71 -11.42 -3.44
N ALA A 9 10.74 -11.27 -4.27
CA ALA A 9 10.93 -10.09 -5.11
C ALA A 9 10.02 -10.16 -6.33
N GLU A 10 9.05 -9.25 -6.38
CA GLU A 10 8.17 -9.09 -7.54
C GLU A 10 8.80 -8.14 -8.56
N GLN A 11 8.76 -8.55 -9.83
CA GLN A 11 9.26 -7.79 -10.96
C GLN A 11 8.22 -7.77 -12.08
N ARG A 12 8.30 -6.75 -12.93
CA ARG A 12 7.52 -6.67 -14.16
C ARG A 12 8.41 -6.23 -15.31
N GLY A 13 8.66 -7.14 -16.25
CA GLY A 13 9.52 -6.87 -17.41
C GLY A 13 10.97 -6.58 -17.01
N GLY A 14 11.49 -7.27 -15.99
CA GLY A 14 12.84 -7.08 -15.46
C GLY A 14 12.98 -5.93 -14.47
N GLN A 15 11.98 -5.04 -14.38
CA GLN A 15 11.99 -3.92 -13.43
C GLN A 15 11.44 -4.35 -12.07
N LEU A 16 12.15 -3.98 -11.02
CA LEU A 16 11.75 -4.21 -9.64
C LEU A 16 10.49 -3.39 -9.30
N ARG A 17 9.48 -4.04 -8.71
CA ARG A 17 8.28 -3.34 -8.22
C ARG A 17 8.50 -2.71 -6.85
N GLN A 18 7.84 -1.59 -6.57
CA GLN A 18 7.95 -0.88 -5.30
C GLN A 18 7.53 -1.76 -4.11
N VAL A 19 6.49 -2.57 -4.26
CA VAL A 19 6.00 -3.46 -3.18
C VAL A 19 7.08 -4.42 -2.66
N THR A 20 8.09 -4.76 -3.48
CA THR A 20 9.24 -5.56 -3.04
C THR A 20 10.08 -4.83 -1.99
N LEU A 21 10.23 -3.51 -2.12
CA LEU A 21 10.98 -2.69 -1.17
C LEU A 21 10.19 -2.48 0.13
N GLU A 22 8.87 -2.39 0.04
CA GLU A 22 7.96 -2.38 1.19
C GLU A 22 8.01 -3.72 1.95
N ALA A 23 8.04 -4.83 1.19
CA ALA A 23 8.22 -6.18 1.72
C ALA A 23 9.58 -6.36 2.40
N LEU A 24 10.65 -5.77 1.85
CA LEU A 24 11.95 -5.74 2.51
C LEU A 24 11.90 -4.97 3.83
N ARG A 25 11.26 -3.79 3.85
CA ARG A 25 11.11 -3.01 5.08
C ARG A 25 10.36 -3.79 6.15
N ALA A 26 9.27 -4.46 5.79
CA ALA A 26 8.56 -5.34 6.70
C ALA A 26 9.42 -6.50 7.20
N ALA A 27 10.22 -7.14 6.33
CA ALA A 27 11.15 -8.19 6.75
C ALA A 27 12.15 -7.68 7.79
N HIS A 28 12.66 -6.45 7.65
CA HIS A 28 13.51 -5.83 8.68
C HIS A 28 12.77 -5.54 9.98
N LEU A 29 11.49 -5.17 9.94
CA LEU A 29 10.66 -5.02 11.15
C LEU A 29 10.38 -6.35 11.85
N LEU A 30 10.39 -7.46 11.12
CA LEU A 30 10.22 -8.81 11.68
C LEU A 30 11.54 -9.39 12.23
N ARG A 31 12.68 -8.93 11.72
CA ARG A 31 14.03 -9.37 12.09
C ARG A 31 14.27 -9.26 13.60
N ARG A 32 14.85 -10.30 14.21
CA ARG A 32 15.49 -10.28 15.54
C ARG A 32 17.00 -10.28 15.37
N GLU A 33 17.72 -9.99 16.44
CA GLU A 33 19.19 -10.04 16.43
C GLU A 33 19.68 -11.42 15.96
N GLY A 34 20.55 -11.43 14.95
CA GLY A 34 21.10 -12.64 14.34
C GLY A 34 20.23 -13.32 13.27
N ASP A 35 19.04 -12.80 12.97
CA ASP A 35 18.25 -13.28 11.83
C ASP A 35 18.83 -12.77 10.49
N ALA A 36 18.73 -13.61 9.46
CA ALA A 36 19.10 -13.27 8.09
C ALA A 36 17.86 -12.89 7.27
N VAL A 37 18.00 -11.93 6.36
CA VAL A 37 16.99 -11.53 5.38
C VAL A 37 17.50 -11.85 3.98
N SER A 38 16.75 -12.65 3.23
CA SER A 38 17.12 -13.05 1.88
C SER A 38 16.04 -12.68 0.86
N PHE A 39 16.46 -12.26 -0.33
CA PHE A 39 15.57 -12.15 -1.48
C PHE A 39 15.47 -13.48 -2.21
N VAL A 40 14.29 -13.75 -2.75
CA VAL A 40 14.08 -14.77 -3.80
C VAL A 40 13.36 -14.11 -4.96
N ALA A 41 13.99 -14.11 -6.14
CA ALA A 41 13.40 -13.63 -7.38
C ALA A 41 13.26 -14.80 -8.37
N PHE A 42 12.20 -14.78 -9.16
CA PHE A 42 11.96 -15.74 -10.23
C PHE A 42 11.53 -15.04 -11.52
N GLY A 43 11.86 -15.63 -12.66
CA GLY A 43 11.60 -15.04 -13.96
C GLY A 43 12.64 -15.47 -14.99
N SER A 44 12.84 -14.64 -16.01
CA SER A 44 13.84 -14.85 -17.06
C SER A 44 14.77 -13.64 -17.16
N ASN A 45 16.06 -13.87 -17.40
CA ASN A 45 17.08 -12.83 -17.57
C ASN A 45 17.19 -11.89 -16.35
N LEU A 46 17.39 -12.48 -15.16
CA LEU A 46 17.34 -11.80 -13.86
C LEU A 46 18.66 -11.14 -13.43
N SER A 47 19.69 -11.12 -14.28
CA SER A 47 21.02 -10.60 -13.91
C SER A 47 20.99 -9.13 -13.46
N GLU A 48 20.27 -8.28 -14.20
CA GLU A 48 20.11 -6.87 -13.85
C GLU A 48 19.30 -6.71 -12.56
N LEU A 49 18.21 -7.46 -12.41
CA LEU A 49 17.39 -7.47 -11.20
C LEU A 49 18.20 -7.86 -9.96
N GLY A 50 19.04 -8.89 -10.07
CA GLY A 50 19.94 -9.31 -8.99
C GLY A 50 20.90 -8.20 -8.57
N SER A 51 21.42 -7.45 -9.55
CA SER A 51 22.29 -6.30 -9.29
C SER A 51 21.53 -5.15 -8.61
N THR A 52 20.28 -4.88 -9.02
CA THR A 52 19.41 -3.90 -8.36
C THR A 52 19.08 -4.30 -6.92
N LEU A 53 18.75 -5.57 -6.67
CA LEU A 53 18.47 -6.08 -5.33
C LEU A 53 19.70 -6.00 -4.41
N ALA A 54 20.90 -6.15 -4.96
CA ALA A 54 22.15 -6.05 -4.20
C ALA A 54 22.42 -4.66 -3.60
N LEU A 55 21.74 -3.62 -4.10
CA LEU A 55 21.80 -2.27 -3.54
C LEU A 55 21.12 -2.15 -2.18
N TYR A 56 20.32 -3.12 -1.74
CA TYR A 56 19.53 -3.07 -0.50
C TYR A 56 20.07 -3.99 0.61
N GLU A 57 19.75 -3.68 1.86
CA GLU A 57 20.23 -4.42 3.05
C GLU A 57 19.60 -5.83 3.11
N CYS A 58 20.38 -6.84 2.75
CA CYS A 58 20.03 -8.26 2.77
C CYS A 58 21.30 -9.13 2.85
N ASP A 59 21.16 -10.39 3.22
CA ASP A 59 22.26 -11.33 3.36
C ASP A 59 22.52 -12.10 2.06
N ARG A 60 21.44 -12.56 1.41
CA ARG A 60 21.49 -13.39 0.20
C ARG A 60 20.40 -13.03 -0.79
N ILE A 61 20.69 -13.24 -2.07
CA ILE A 61 19.77 -13.05 -3.18
C ILE A 61 19.74 -14.34 -3.98
N TYR A 62 18.63 -15.05 -3.97
CA TYR A 62 18.42 -16.26 -4.74
C TYR A 62 17.69 -15.92 -6.04
N LEU A 63 18.28 -16.25 -7.18
CA LEU A 63 17.72 -16.02 -8.51
C LEU A 63 17.34 -17.35 -9.13
N ILE A 64 16.04 -17.51 -9.44
CA ILE A 64 15.52 -18.65 -10.20
C ILE A 64 15.24 -18.17 -11.63
N ASP A 65 16.26 -18.26 -12.48
CA ASP A 65 16.25 -17.76 -13.85
C ASP A 65 15.95 -18.87 -14.86
N HIS A 66 14.78 -18.81 -15.51
CA HIS A 66 14.38 -19.75 -16.54
C HIS A 66 13.31 -19.16 -17.49
N ALA A 67 13.38 -19.49 -18.78
CA ALA A 67 12.44 -18.98 -19.79
C ALA A 67 10.96 -19.33 -19.50
N GLU A 68 10.67 -20.51 -18.95
CA GLU A 68 9.29 -20.88 -18.55
C GLU A 68 8.71 -20.01 -17.42
N LEU A 69 9.55 -19.26 -16.70
CA LEU A 69 9.13 -18.35 -15.64
C LEU A 69 8.97 -16.90 -16.14
N GLU A 70 9.22 -16.62 -17.43
CA GLU A 70 9.04 -15.30 -18.02
C GLU A 70 7.62 -14.77 -17.82
N GLN A 71 6.63 -15.63 -18.06
CA GLN A 71 5.22 -15.33 -17.77
C GLN A 71 4.84 -15.96 -16.45
N TYR A 72 4.09 -15.21 -15.63
CA TYR A 72 3.60 -15.73 -14.37
C TYR A 72 2.66 -16.93 -14.61
N ASN A 73 3.04 -18.08 -14.06
CA ASN A 73 2.21 -19.26 -13.99
C ASN A 73 2.22 -19.75 -12.53
N PRO A 74 1.05 -19.85 -11.85
CA PRO A 74 1.01 -20.13 -10.42
C PRO A 74 1.65 -21.47 -10.06
N GLU A 75 1.43 -22.51 -10.88
CA GLU A 75 1.98 -23.84 -10.67
C GLU A 75 3.49 -23.88 -10.90
N ALA A 76 3.97 -23.28 -12.00
CA ALA A 76 5.39 -23.23 -12.31
C ALA A 76 6.17 -22.44 -11.26
N CYS A 77 5.66 -21.28 -10.84
CA CYS A 77 6.27 -20.43 -9.81
C CYS A 77 6.26 -21.11 -8.44
N CYS A 78 5.15 -21.76 -8.05
CA CYS A 78 5.10 -22.51 -6.80
C CYS A 78 6.08 -23.71 -6.81
N HIS A 79 6.18 -24.44 -7.92
CA HIS A 79 7.15 -25.52 -8.11
C HIS A 79 8.60 -25.01 -8.02
N ALA A 80 8.88 -23.85 -8.61
CA ALA A 80 10.19 -23.21 -8.55
C ALA A 80 10.61 -22.85 -7.12
N LEU A 81 9.70 -22.25 -6.35
CA LEU A 81 9.98 -21.73 -5.01
C LEU A 81 10.05 -22.82 -3.94
N THR A 82 9.23 -23.87 -4.05
CA THR A 82 9.03 -24.85 -2.97
C THR A 82 10.33 -25.54 -2.50
N PRO A 83 11.19 -26.08 -3.39
CA PRO A 83 12.43 -26.74 -2.97
C PRO A 83 13.34 -25.79 -2.19
N LEU A 84 13.55 -24.58 -2.71
CA LEU A 84 14.37 -23.55 -2.09
C LEU A 84 13.80 -23.13 -0.72
N LEU A 85 12.50 -22.85 -0.63
CA LEU A 85 11.89 -22.44 0.64
C LEU A 85 11.96 -23.56 1.69
N ARG A 86 11.90 -24.84 1.30
CA ARG A 86 12.10 -25.96 2.24
C ARG A 86 13.55 -26.05 2.72
N GLU A 87 14.50 -25.88 1.82
CA GLU A 87 15.92 -25.84 2.16
C GLU A 87 16.25 -24.69 3.13
N LEU A 88 15.72 -23.49 2.84
CA LEU A 88 15.93 -22.30 3.67
C LEU A 88 15.19 -22.35 5.01
N SER A 89 14.13 -23.16 5.13
CA SER A 89 13.27 -23.28 6.31
C SER A 89 12.94 -21.92 6.96
N PRO A 90 12.37 -20.96 6.20
CA PRO A 90 12.22 -19.60 6.68
C PRO A 90 11.20 -19.50 7.80
N CYS A 91 11.46 -18.63 8.80
CA CYS A 91 10.46 -18.32 9.82
C CYS A 91 9.37 -17.37 9.30
N ALA A 92 9.65 -16.61 8.23
CA ALA A 92 8.68 -15.77 7.56
C ALA A 92 8.98 -15.65 6.07
N VAL A 93 7.92 -15.62 5.26
CA VAL A 93 7.94 -15.27 3.83
C VAL A 93 7.08 -14.02 3.64
N VAL A 94 7.67 -12.95 3.12
CA VAL A 94 7.01 -11.65 2.91
C VAL A 94 6.90 -11.36 1.42
N LEU A 95 5.73 -10.94 0.96
CA LEU A 95 5.47 -10.57 -0.43
C LEU A 95 4.37 -9.50 -0.53
N GLY A 96 4.19 -8.90 -1.70
CA GLY A 96 3.09 -7.95 -1.93
C GLY A 96 1.72 -8.62 -1.96
N HIS A 97 0.66 -7.93 -1.55
CA HIS A 97 -0.74 -8.34 -1.72
C HIS A 97 -1.26 -7.95 -3.11
N THR A 98 -0.44 -8.21 -4.13
CA THR A 98 -0.73 -7.97 -5.55
C THR A 98 -1.56 -9.12 -6.12
N ALA A 99 -1.94 -9.06 -7.41
CA ALA A 99 -2.58 -10.20 -8.06
C ALA A 99 -1.72 -11.48 -7.98
N ILE A 100 -0.40 -11.34 -8.19
CA ILE A 100 0.57 -12.42 -8.07
C ILE A 100 0.65 -12.92 -6.63
N GLY A 101 0.80 -12.02 -5.66
CA GLY A 101 0.96 -12.43 -4.27
C GLY A 101 -0.30 -13.02 -3.64
N ARG A 102 -1.50 -12.55 -4.02
CA ARG A 102 -2.78 -13.12 -3.59
C ARG A 102 -2.99 -14.56 -4.06
N ASP A 103 -2.42 -14.89 -5.22
CA ASP A 103 -2.47 -16.24 -5.79
C ASP A 103 -1.34 -17.12 -5.24
N LEU A 104 -0.12 -16.58 -5.14
CA LEU A 104 1.08 -17.31 -4.73
C LEU A 104 1.16 -17.58 -3.22
N ALA A 105 0.83 -16.60 -2.38
CA ALA A 105 0.95 -16.68 -0.92
C ALA A 105 0.22 -17.90 -0.30
N PRO A 106 -1.07 -18.17 -0.60
CA PRO A 106 -1.76 -19.32 -0.02
C PRO A 106 -1.14 -20.66 -0.44
N MET A 107 -0.62 -20.76 -1.66
CA MET A 107 0.09 -21.97 -2.10
C MET A 107 1.40 -22.16 -1.33
N ILE A 108 2.19 -21.09 -1.16
CA ILE A 108 3.41 -21.15 -0.32
C ILE A 108 3.05 -21.55 1.10
N ALA A 109 2.02 -20.94 1.69
CA ALA A 109 1.58 -21.22 3.05
C ALA A 109 1.20 -22.70 3.23
N ALA A 110 0.42 -23.24 2.30
CA ALA A 110 0.04 -24.66 2.31
C ALA A 110 1.25 -25.61 2.15
N ARG A 111 2.23 -25.26 1.30
CA ARG A 111 3.43 -26.08 1.06
C ARG A 111 4.41 -26.10 2.22
N LEU A 112 4.48 -25.01 2.97
CA LEU A 112 5.33 -24.85 4.15
C LEU A 112 4.60 -25.18 5.46
N GLN A 113 3.29 -25.47 5.41
CA GLN A 113 2.44 -25.60 6.60
C GLN A 113 2.54 -24.37 7.52
N ALA A 114 2.58 -23.18 6.89
CA ALA A 114 2.75 -21.89 7.53
C ALA A 114 1.40 -21.22 7.84
N GLY A 115 1.37 -20.41 8.90
CA GLY A 115 0.25 -19.49 9.13
C GLY A 115 0.28 -18.35 8.10
N GLN A 116 -0.88 -17.89 7.63
CA GLN A 116 -0.95 -16.78 6.67
C GLN A 116 -1.64 -15.56 7.27
N ILE A 117 -0.99 -14.40 7.16
CA ILE A 117 -1.55 -13.10 7.50
C ILE A 117 -1.58 -12.25 6.23
N SER A 118 -2.75 -12.20 5.61
CA SER A 118 -2.94 -11.50 4.34
C SER A 118 -3.29 -10.01 4.53
N ASP A 119 -3.01 -9.22 3.49
CA ASP A 119 -3.46 -7.83 3.33
C ASP A 119 -3.05 -6.89 4.48
N VAL A 120 -1.83 -7.06 4.98
CA VAL A 120 -1.29 -6.27 6.09
C VAL A 120 -1.00 -4.84 5.62
N ILE A 121 -1.45 -3.86 6.41
CA ILE A 121 -1.24 -2.43 6.16
C ILE A 121 -0.21 -1.82 7.11
N ALA A 122 0.03 -2.44 8.27
CA ALA A 122 1.04 -1.98 9.21
C ALA A 122 1.54 -3.15 10.07
N ILE A 123 2.78 -3.03 10.53
CA ILE A 123 3.40 -3.95 11.48
C ILE A 123 3.80 -3.13 12.70
N ASP A 124 3.15 -3.38 13.82
CA ASP A 124 3.52 -2.82 15.11
C ASP A 124 4.63 -3.66 15.74
N ARG A 125 5.76 -2.99 16.00
CA ARG A 125 6.95 -3.54 16.65
C ARG A 125 7.50 -2.58 17.70
N ALA A 126 6.62 -1.95 18.48
CA ALA A 126 7.01 -1.05 19.55
C ALA A 126 7.92 -1.72 20.61
N ASP A 127 7.71 -3.00 20.88
CA ASP A 127 8.58 -3.82 21.72
C ASP A 127 9.24 -4.92 20.87
N ALA A 128 10.57 -4.86 20.74
CA ALA A 128 11.34 -5.83 19.97
C ALA A 128 11.28 -7.25 20.59
N ALA A 129 11.06 -7.36 21.90
CA ALA A 129 10.95 -8.60 22.63
C ALA A 129 9.57 -9.25 22.49
N ALA A 130 8.53 -8.46 22.22
CA ALA A 130 7.18 -8.94 21.97
C ALA A 130 7.02 -9.56 20.56
N PRO A 131 6.05 -10.47 20.36
CA PRO A 131 5.69 -10.93 19.03
C PRO A 131 5.21 -9.77 18.15
N PRO A 132 5.54 -9.76 16.84
CA PRO A 132 5.08 -8.72 15.93
C PRO A 132 3.56 -8.75 15.79
N ARG A 133 2.95 -7.56 15.78
CA ARG A 133 1.51 -7.36 15.59
C ARG A 133 1.24 -6.86 14.19
N PHE A 134 0.36 -7.54 13.47
CA PHE A 134 0.02 -7.21 12.09
C PHE A 134 -1.37 -6.59 12.05
N ILE A 135 -1.47 -5.37 11.52
CA ILE A 135 -2.74 -4.67 11.37
C ILE A 135 -3.22 -4.87 9.94
N ARG A 136 -4.46 -5.33 9.77
CA ARG A 136 -5.09 -5.47 8.45
C ARG A 136 -6.55 -5.00 8.47
N PRO A 137 -7.05 -4.46 7.35
CA PRO A 137 -8.44 -4.12 7.21
C PRO A 137 -9.30 -5.36 6.98
N ILE A 138 -10.50 -5.36 7.57
CA ILE A 138 -11.58 -6.31 7.30
C ILE A 138 -12.84 -5.53 6.89
N TYR A 139 -13.84 -6.23 6.35
CA TYR A 139 -15.10 -5.63 5.90
C TYR A 139 -14.91 -4.41 4.99
N ALA A 140 -13.98 -4.52 4.03
CA ALA A 140 -13.61 -3.45 3.10
C ALA A 140 -13.10 -2.16 3.79
N GLY A 141 -12.31 -2.33 4.85
CA GLY A 141 -11.69 -1.21 5.59
C GLY A 141 -12.60 -0.54 6.60
N LYS A 142 -13.80 -1.08 6.84
CA LYS A 142 -14.73 -0.59 7.88
C LYS A 142 -14.31 -0.98 9.29
N ALA A 143 -13.52 -2.03 9.42
CA ALA A 143 -12.88 -2.39 10.67
C ALA A 143 -11.43 -2.80 10.41
N PHE A 144 -10.61 -2.71 11.44
CA PHE A 144 -9.23 -3.13 11.42
C PHE A 144 -9.04 -4.15 12.53
N GLU A 145 -8.30 -5.20 12.25
CA GLU A 145 -7.92 -6.19 13.24
C GLU A 145 -6.41 -6.24 13.38
N THR A 146 -5.98 -6.51 14.61
CA THR A 146 -4.59 -6.76 14.96
C THR A 146 -4.42 -8.26 15.16
N VAL A 147 -3.56 -8.86 14.35
CA VAL A 147 -3.28 -10.30 14.34
C VAL A 147 -1.87 -10.54 14.84
N GLU A 148 -1.71 -11.54 15.72
CA GLU A 148 -0.43 -12.07 16.15
C GLU A 148 -0.30 -13.53 15.70
N ALA A 149 0.93 -14.00 15.55
CA ALA A 149 1.17 -15.41 15.27
C ALA A 149 0.83 -16.26 16.50
N ALA A 150 -0.03 -17.26 16.34
CA ALA A 150 -0.45 -18.14 17.42
C ALA A 150 0.61 -19.18 17.83
N SER A 151 1.66 -19.36 17.04
CA SER A 151 2.75 -20.30 17.29
C SER A 151 4.06 -19.81 16.67
N ASP A 152 5.18 -20.44 17.04
CA ASP A 152 6.51 -20.19 16.47
C ASP A 152 6.72 -20.81 15.07
N GLY A 153 5.64 -21.28 14.42
CA GLY A 153 5.69 -21.82 13.07
C GLY A 153 6.01 -20.75 12.00
N PRO A 154 6.34 -21.18 10.77
CA PRO A 154 6.60 -20.24 9.68
C PRO A 154 5.35 -19.40 9.38
N LEU A 155 5.57 -18.15 8.98
CA LEU A 155 4.51 -17.23 8.57
C LEU A 155 4.64 -16.87 7.09
N VAL A 156 3.51 -16.69 6.42
CA VAL A 156 3.42 -16.04 5.11
C VAL A 156 2.64 -14.75 5.28
N VAL A 157 3.28 -13.62 4.97
CA VAL A 157 2.72 -12.28 5.18
C VAL A 157 2.65 -11.56 3.85
N THR A 158 1.45 -11.10 3.47
CA THR A 158 1.29 -10.26 2.27
C THR A 158 1.02 -8.82 2.66
N LEU A 159 1.76 -7.87 2.11
CA LEU A 159 1.59 -6.44 2.39
C LEU A 159 0.75 -5.74 1.34
N ARG A 160 -0.22 -4.93 1.77
CA ARG A 160 -0.91 -4.02 0.86
C ARG A 160 0.10 -3.01 0.31
N PRO A 161 0.21 -2.83 -1.02
CA PRO A 161 1.09 -1.83 -1.61
C PRO A 161 0.83 -0.41 -1.06
N ASN A 162 1.85 0.44 -1.01
CA ASN A 162 1.79 1.84 -0.56
C ASN A 162 1.44 2.07 0.93
N ASN A 163 1.40 1.02 1.76
CA ASN A 163 1.05 1.15 3.17
C ASN A 163 2.27 1.09 4.11
N VAL A 164 3.35 0.41 3.70
CA VAL A 164 4.62 0.37 4.44
C VAL A 164 5.66 1.18 3.66
N PRO A 165 6.46 2.04 4.32
CA PRO A 165 7.51 2.79 3.62
C PRO A 165 8.48 1.84 2.89
N PRO A 166 8.85 2.11 1.63
CA PRO A 166 9.82 1.28 0.92
C PRO A 166 11.19 1.34 1.60
N ALA A 167 11.91 0.21 1.62
CA ALA A 167 13.30 0.18 2.06
C ALA A 167 14.18 1.06 1.16
N MET A 168 15.14 1.75 1.77
CA MET A 168 16.08 2.61 1.06
C MET A 168 17.35 1.83 0.69
N PRO A 169 18.08 2.22 -0.36
CA PRO A 169 19.37 1.62 -0.70
C PRO A 169 20.39 1.75 0.45
N ARG A 170 21.33 0.80 0.51
CA ARG A 170 22.45 0.84 1.47
C ARG A 170 23.18 2.19 1.39
N GLY A 171 23.56 2.73 2.54
CA GLY A 171 24.33 3.98 2.63
C GLY A 171 23.50 5.26 2.45
N THR A 172 22.21 5.18 2.14
CA THR A 172 21.32 6.35 2.21
C THR A 172 20.84 6.55 3.65
N GLN A 173 21.10 7.72 4.24
CA GLN A 173 20.46 8.08 5.51
C GLN A 173 19.03 8.54 5.25
N ALA A 174 18.09 8.10 6.07
CA ALA A 174 16.76 8.66 6.07
C ALA A 174 16.86 10.15 6.42
N ALA A 175 16.42 11.04 5.53
CA ALA A 175 16.17 12.42 5.89
C ALA A 175 15.21 12.40 7.10
N GLY A 176 15.63 13.03 8.21
CA GLY A 176 14.98 12.93 9.52
C GLY A 176 13.46 12.99 9.42
N GLY A 177 12.80 11.85 9.61
CA GLY A 177 11.35 11.76 9.62
C GLY A 177 10.81 12.29 10.93
N ALA A 178 10.08 13.40 10.88
CA ALA A 178 9.09 13.73 11.89
C ALA A 178 8.27 12.48 12.21
N GLY A 179 8.07 12.20 13.50
CA GLY A 179 7.47 10.97 14.00
C GLY A 179 6.26 10.52 13.19
N MET A 180 6.41 9.40 12.50
CA MET A 180 5.32 8.68 11.85
C MET A 180 4.45 8.05 12.95
N ALA A 181 3.53 8.83 13.51
CA ALA A 181 2.41 8.28 14.24
C ALA A 181 1.51 7.58 13.22
N GLY A 182 1.53 6.25 13.22
CA GLY A 182 0.50 5.43 12.58
C GLY A 182 -0.84 5.74 13.26
N GLY A 183 -1.53 6.76 12.77
CA GLY A 183 -2.90 7.04 13.17
C GLY A 183 -3.78 5.95 12.59
N VAL A 184 -4.26 5.05 13.45
CA VAL A 184 -5.51 4.33 13.19
C VAL A 184 -6.54 5.39 12.81
N PRO A 185 -7.24 5.30 11.65
CA PRO A 185 -8.27 6.28 11.32
C PRO A 185 -9.28 6.29 12.47
N ARG A 186 -9.52 7.48 13.04
CA ARG A 186 -10.49 7.66 14.12
C ARG A 186 -11.84 7.13 13.62
N ALA A 187 -12.43 6.20 14.37
CA ALA A 187 -13.82 5.86 14.20
C ALA A 187 -14.63 7.16 14.35
N GLY A 188 -15.43 7.48 13.34
CA GLY A 188 -16.39 8.58 13.44
C GLY A 188 -17.38 8.25 14.55
N GLU A 189 -17.24 8.93 15.68
CA GLU A 189 -18.35 9.16 16.59
C GLU A 189 -19.32 10.14 15.91
N ASP A 190 -20.60 9.92 16.17
CA ASP A 190 -21.75 10.75 15.80
C ASP A 190 -22.21 10.70 14.33
N ASN A 191 -22.98 9.66 14.02
CA ASN A 191 -24.19 9.85 13.21
C ASN A 191 -25.24 8.78 13.52
N ALA A 192 -25.98 8.97 14.62
CA ALA A 192 -27.26 8.30 14.82
C ALA A 192 -28.32 9.05 13.98
N PRO A 193 -28.99 8.41 13.01
CA PRO A 193 -30.12 9.04 12.35
C PRO A 193 -31.32 9.06 13.30
N ALA A 194 -31.90 10.25 13.50
CA ALA A 194 -33.21 10.42 14.11
C ALA A 194 -34.26 9.72 13.22
N ALA A 195 -34.83 8.62 13.71
CA ALA A 195 -35.96 7.96 13.07
C ALA A 195 -37.26 8.59 13.58
N GLY A 196 -37.90 9.39 12.72
CA GLY A 196 -39.32 9.71 12.80
C GLY A 196 -40.16 8.47 12.47
N GLY A 197 -41.28 8.31 13.18
CA GLY A 197 -42.11 7.11 13.17
C GLY A 197 -42.88 6.85 11.88
N ASP A 198 -43.30 5.59 11.72
CA ASP A 198 -44.72 5.19 11.71
C ASP A 198 -44.84 3.66 11.70
N ASP A 199 -45.81 3.18 12.49
CA ASP A 199 -46.59 1.93 12.46
C ASP A 199 -46.03 0.62 11.86
N ALA A 200 -45.92 -0.42 12.71
CA ALA A 200 -46.77 -1.64 12.74
C ALA A 200 -46.12 -2.75 13.65
N PRO A 201 -46.76 -3.91 13.90
CA PRO A 201 -47.37 -4.26 15.18
C PRO A 201 -46.61 -5.32 16.01
N GLN A 202 -47.03 -5.45 17.27
CA GLN A 202 -46.56 -6.38 18.29
C GLN A 202 -46.58 -7.86 17.86
N ALA A 203 -45.52 -8.58 18.24
CA ALA A 203 -45.59 -10.01 18.56
C ALA A 203 -44.64 -10.34 19.72
N ASP A 204 -45.29 -10.87 20.76
CA ASP A 204 -44.88 -11.52 22.00
C ASP A 204 -43.51 -12.22 22.02
N SER A 205 -42.74 -12.03 23.10
CA SER A 205 -41.64 -12.93 23.46
C SER A 205 -41.53 -13.09 24.98
N THR A 206 -41.67 -14.35 25.36
CA THR A 206 -41.66 -14.97 26.68
C THR A 206 -40.28 -14.97 27.35
N ASP A 207 -40.31 -14.84 28.69
CA ASP A 207 -39.38 -15.28 29.74
C ASP A 207 -37.87 -15.45 29.46
N VAL A 208 -37.06 -14.72 30.25
CA VAL A 208 -35.73 -15.18 30.69
C VAL A 208 -35.59 -15.00 32.20
N LEU A 209 -35.21 -16.11 32.84
CA LEU A 209 -34.99 -16.31 34.27
C LEU A 209 -33.93 -15.39 34.89
N THR A 210 -34.20 -15.03 36.15
CA THR A 210 -33.30 -14.39 37.11
C THR A 210 -32.47 -15.40 37.93
N ALA A 211 -31.22 -15.01 38.20
CA ALA A 211 -30.44 -15.28 39.41
C ALA A 211 -29.37 -14.17 39.46
N GLY A 212 -29.37 -13.18 40.36
CA GLY A 212 -29.35 -13.25 41.82
C GLY A 212 -27.93 -13.67 42.26
N GLY A 213 -27.07 -12.89 42.90
CA GLY A 213 -27.09 -11.55 43.49
C GLY A 213 -25.83 -11.44 44.39
N HIS A 214 -25.39 -10.22 44.71
CA HIS A 214 -24.95 -9.74 46.05
C HIS A 214 -24.17 -8.40 45.93
N ASP A 215 -24.81 -7.34 46.42
CA ASP A 215 -24.36 -6.28 47.37
C ASP A 215 -22.86 -5.90 47.45
N ALA A 216 -22.45 -4.64 47.70
CA ALA A 216 -23.15 -3.39 48.02
C ALA A 216 -22.15 -2.20 48.03
N THR A 217 -22.73 -0.99 48.17
CA THR A 217 -22.18 0.26 48.75
C THR A 217 -21.73 1.41 47.82
N ALA A 218 -22.70 2.31 47.61
CA ALA A 218 -22.70 3.77 47.52
C ALA A 218 -21.38 4.59 47.62
N ALA A 219 -21.26 5.60 46.74
CA ALA A 219 -21.21 7.01 47.13
C ALA A 219 -21.40 7.94 45.91
N VAL A 220 -22.25 8.95 46.07
CA VAL A 220 -22.56 10.04 45.13
C VAL A 220 -21.52 11.16 45.29
N GLY A 221 -21.07 11.75 44.19
CA GLY A 221 -20.18 12.91 44.21
C GLY A 221 -20.11 13.58 42.83
N ASP A 222 -20.85 14.67 42.73
CA ASP A 222 -21.00 15.62 41.61
C ASP A 222 -19.70 16.40 41.32
N ALA A 223 -19.41 16.68 40.04
CA ALA A 223 -18.71 17.89 39.55
C ALA A 223 -18.30 17.77 38.07
N ALA A 224 -18.82 18.69 37.26
CA ALA A 224 -18.42 18.97 35.87
C ALA A 224 -16.99 19.54 35.76
N PRO A 225 -16.29 19.36 34.62
CA PRO A 225 -15.10 20.14 34.30
C PRO A 225 -15.45 21.32 33.39
N SER A 226 -15.14 22.52 33.87
CA SER A 226 -15.11 23.77 33.10
C SER A 226 -13.89 23.81 32.17
N ALA A 227 -14.10 24.50 31.04
CA ALA A 227 -13.11 24.84 30.04
C ALA A 227 -11.89 25.59 30.60
N ASP A 228 -10.69 25.29 30.07
CA ASP A 228 -9.80 26.34 29.59
C ASP A 228 -8.72 25.75 28.65
N ARG A 229 -8.63 26.32 27.45
CA ARG A 229 -7.56 26.09 26.47
C ARG A 229 -6.58 27.26 26.56
N PRO A 230 -5.27 27.06 26.71
CA PRO A 230 -4.32 28.15 26.49
C PRO A 230 -3.99 28.29 25.01
N THR A 231 -4.42 29.42 24.45
CA THR A 231 -3.95 30.01 23.19
C THR A 231 -2.50 30.47 23.35
N VAL A 232 -1.59 29.98 22.52
CA VAL A 232 -0.19 30.48 22.46
C VAL A 232 -0.07 31.49 21.33
N LEU A 233 0.32 32.71 21.70
CA LEU A 233 0.68 33.84 20.86
C LEU A 233 2.07 33.64 20.24
N ILE A 234 2.16 33.86 18.92
CA ILE A 234 3.41 34.01 18.16
C ILE A 234 3.84 35.48 18.24
N PRO A 235 5.10 35.80 18.57
CA PRO A 235 5.68 37.08 18.22
C PRO A 235 6.57 36.98 16.98
N ASP A 236 6.29 37.87 16.01
CA ASP A 236 7.16 38.25 14.90
C ASP A 236 8.40 39.00 15.40
N GLY A 237 9.50 38.92 14.65
CA GLY A 237 10.59 39.92 14.74
C GLY A 237 11.99 39.39 14.47
N ASP A 238 12.40 39.50 13.20
CA ASP A 238 13.70 39.94 12.68
C ASP A 238 14.96 39.78 13.55
N ASP A 239 15.96 39.05 13.01
CA ASP A 239 17.26 39.64 12.66
C ASP A 239 18.15 38.63 11.93
N ALA A 240 18.50 38.96 10.69
CA ALA A 240 19.58 38.33 9.93
C ALA A 240 20.91 39.02 10.24
N PRO A 241 22.04 38.32 10.11
CA PRO A 241 23.18 38.99 9.48
C PRO A 241 23.91 38.14 8.42
N GLN A 242 23.97 38.76 7.24
CA GLN A 242 25.13 38.98 6.37
C GLN A 242 26.11 37.84 6.04
N ALA A 243 26.21 37.65 4.73
CA ALA A 243 27.21 36.89 3.99
C ALA A 243 28.63 37.46 4.13
N ALA A 244 29.61 36.56 4.11
CA ALA A 244 30.99 36.85 3.76
C ALA A 244 31.41 35.93 2.61
N SER A 245 31.76 36.56 1.50
CA SER A 245 32.33 35.99 0.27
C SER A 245 33.81 35.64 0.43
N SER A 246 34.26 34.53 -0.15
CA SER A 246 35.62 34.42 -0.70
C SER A 246 35.69 33.34 -1.77
N ASP A 247 36.01 33.78 -3.00
CA ASP A 247 36.36 32.94 -4.14
C ASP A 247 37.61 32.09 -3.88
N ALA A 248 37.59 30.84 -4.35
CA ALA A 248 38.77 30.13 -4.82
C ALA A 248 38.36 29.03 -5.81
N SER A 249 38.64 29.28 -7.08
CA SER A 249 38.61 28.31 -8.17
C SER A 249 39.69 27.24 -7.99
N THR A 250 39.35 25.96 -8.09
CA THR A 250 40.30 24.91 -8.52
C THR A 250 39.55 23.78 -9.23
N THR A 251 39.99 23.52 -10.45
CA THR A 251 39.65 22.40 -11.33
C THR A 251 40.04 21.06 -10.70
N GLY A 252 39.13 20.08 -10.73
CA GLY A 252 39.44 18.70 -10.37
C GLY A 252 38.27 17.77 -10.71
N GLU A 253 38.49 16.85 -11.65
CA GLU A 253 37.61 15.73 -11.96
C GLU A 253 37.35 14.92 -10.68
N HIS A 254 36.08 14.72 -10.32
CA HIS A 254 35.68 13.88 -9.20
C HIS A 254 34.87 12.69 -9.70
N ASP A 255 35.59 11.59 -9.95
CA ASP A 255 35.09 10.23 -9.92
C ASP A 255 34.71 9.93 -8.45
N ALA A 256 33.44 10.13 -8.10
CA ALA A 256 32.94 9.95 -6.74
C ALA A 256 32.62 8.47 -6.49
N ALA A 257 33.66 7.70 -6.15
CA ALA A 257 33.50 6.41 -5.49
C ALA A 257 32.81 6.64 -4.12
N LEU A 258 31.52 6.32 -4.05
CA LEU A 258 30.76 6.23 -2.81
C LEU A 258 31.37 5.11 -1.95
N THR A 259 32.11 5.49 -0.91
CA THR A 259 32.62 4.56 0.10
C THR A 259 31.46 4.00 0.90
N ASN A 260 30.98 2.82 0.51
CA ASN A 260 29.98 2.05 1.24
C ASN A 260 30.51 1.71 2.64
N GLY A 261 29.77 2.12 3.67
CA GLY A 261 30.04 1.73 5.05
C GLY A 261 29.95 0.21 5.23
N GLY A 262 31.09 -0.42 5.52
CA GLY A 262 31.30 -1.59 6.39
C GLY A 262 30.52 -2.90 6.23
N VAL A 263 29.45 -2.98 5.45
CA VAL A 263 28.61 -4.19 5.31
C VAL A 263 28.97 -4.90 4.02
N ALA A 264 29.39 -6.16 4.12
CA ALA A 264 29.72 -6.99 2.97
C ALA A 264 28.54 -7.03 1.96
N PRO A 265 28.83 -7.01 0.64
CA PRO A 265 27.79 -7.11 -0.38
C PRO A 265 27.04 -8.45 -0.23
N PRO A 266 25.73 -8.48 -0.55
CA PRO A 266 24.94 -9.69 -0.44
C PRO A 266 25.42 -10.75 -1.42
N GLN A 267 25.34 -12.02 -1.03
CA GLN A 267 25.72 -13.12 -1.92
C GLN A 267 24.58 -13.40 -2.91
N ILE A 268 24.85 -13.26 -4.21
CA ILE A 268 23.92 -13.67 -5.27
C ILE A 268 24.12 -15.16 -5.56
N VAL A 269 23.04 -15.92 -5.54
CA VAL A 269 23.02 -17.37 -5.73
C VAL A 269 22.05 -17.71 -6.86
N SER A 270 22.57 -18.34 -7.92
CA SER A 270 21.73 -18.90 -8.98
C SER A 270 21.16 -20.23 -8.49
N VAL A 271 19.84 -20.37 -8.55
CA VAL A 271 19.12 -21.57 -8.13
C VAL A 271 18.60 -22.30 -9.37
N PRO A 272 18.99 -23.57 -9.59
CA PRO A 272 18.54 -24.33 -10.74
C PRO A 272 17.04 -24.62 -10.65
N TYR A 273 16.34 -24.44 -11.76
CA TYR A 273 14.93 -24.78 -11.92
C TYR A 273 14.78 -25.96 -12.88
N PRO A 274 14.51 -27.18 -12.39
CA PRO A 274 14.07 -28.28 -13.24
C PRO A 274 12.56 -28.11 -13.51
N PRO A 275 12.14 -27.77 -14.75
CA PRO A 275 10.74 -27.57 -15.05
C PRO A 275 9.93 -28.85 -14.85
N PRO A 276 8.67 -28.77 -14.39
CA PRO A 276 7.85 -29.95 -14.20
C PRO A 276 7.50 -30.58 -15.54
N SER A 277 7.43 -31.91 -15.59
CA SER A 277 7.12 -32.67 -16.83
C SER A 277 5.78 -32.30 -17.48
N SER A 278 4.83 -31.79 -16.69
CA SER A 278 3.55 -31.29 -17.18
C SER A 278 3.01 -30.22 -16.24
N LEU A 279 2.59 -29.08 -16.79
CA LEU A 279 1.77 -28.10 -16.10
C LEU A 279 0.30 -28.34 -16.43
N ARG A 280 -0.58 -28.17 -15.46
CA ARG A 280 -2.04 -28.24 -15.64
C ARG A 280 -2.59 -26.98 -16.29
N THR A 281 -1.88 -25.86 -16.14
CA THR A 281 -2.23 -24.58 -16.75
C THR A 281 -1.08 -24.10 -17.64
N VAL A 282 -1.40 -23.59 -18.81
CA VAL A 282 -0.42 -23.06 -19.77
C VAL A 282 -0.93 -21.71 -20.27
N VAL A 283 -0.08 -20.69 -20.18
CA VAL A 283 -0.37 -19.36 -20.72
C VAL A 283 -0.31 -19.44 -22.24
N LYS A 284 -1.41 -19.14 -22.92
CA LYS A 284 -1.49 -19.15 -24.40
C LYS A 284 -1.19 -17.79 -24.99
N ASP A 285 -1.82 -16.75 -24.45
CA ASP A 285 -1.68 -15.37 -24.90
C ASP A 285 -1.72 -14.41 -23.70
N VAL A 286 -0.99 -13.30 -23.80
CA VAL A 286 -1.00 -12.23 -22.81
C VAL A 286 -1.41 -10.93 -23.49
N VAL A 287 -2.65 -10.48 -23.25
CA VAL A 287 -3.17 -9.24 -23.82
C VAL A 287 -2.89 -8.09 -22.86
N ARG A 288 -1.97 -7.19 -23.22
CA ARG A 288 -1.69 -5.96 -22.46
C ARG A 288 -2.60 -4.84 -22.98
N LYS A 289 -3.68 -4.57 -22.25
CA LYS A 289 -4.67 -3.55 -22.64
C LYS A 289 -4.38 -2.14 -22.13
N THR A 290 -3.49 -2.00 -21.15
CA THR A 290 -3.14 -0.71 -20.55
C THR A 290 -1.76 -0.26 -21.03
N SER A 291 -1.72 0.88 -21.70
CA SER A 291 -0.50 1.64 -22.05
C SER A 291 -0.02 2.54 -20.90
N GLY A 292 -0.75 2.59 -19.78
CA GLY A 292 -0.42 3.43 -18.63
C GLY A 292 1.00 3.13 -18.13
N LYS A 293 1.81 4.18 -18.00
CA LYS A 293 3.20 4.10 -17.51
C LYS A 293 3.30 3.60 -16.06
N VAL A 294 2.21 3.71 -15.29
CA VAL A 294 2.17 3.44 -13.84
C VAL A 294 1.08 2.43 -13.51
N ASP A 295 1.43 1.42 -12.70
CA ASP A 295 0.47 0.43 -12.21
C ASP A 295 -0.48 1.06 -11.17
N LEU A 296 -1.78 0.91 -11.39
CA LEU A 296 -2.81 1.53 -10.55
C LEU A 296 -2.72 1.09 -9.06
N THR A 297 -2.26 -0.12 -8.77
CA THR A 297 -2.14 -0.62 -7.38
C THR A 297 -0.98 -0.03 -6.61
N GLU A 298 0.06 0.44 -7.30
CA GLU A 298 1.28 1.01 -6.69
C GLU A 298 1.40 2.51 -6.95
N ALA A 299 0.49 3.11 -7.72
CA ALA A 299 0.52 4.53 -8.02
C ALA A 299 0.41 5.36 -6.74
N LYS A 300 1.35 6.31 -6.56
CA LYS A 300 1.31 7.28 -5.46
C LYS A 300 0.21 8.31 -5.64
N ILE A 301 -0.12 8.62 -6.88
CA ILE A 301 -1.20 9.52 -7.24
C ILE A 301 -2.13 8.80 -8.21
N VAL A 302 -3.44 8.90 -7.97
CA VAL A 302 -4.48 8.34 -8.84
C VAL A 302 -5.46 9.43 -9.24
N VAL A 303 -5.64 9.63 -10.55
CA VAL A 303 -6.70 10.48 -11.12
C VAL A 303 -7.77 9.57 -11.67
N SER A 304 -8.98 9.60 -11.11
CA SER A 304 -10.02 8.61 -11.37
C SER A 304 -11.28 9.23 -11.97
N GLY A 305 -11.77 8.64 -13.06
CA GLY A 305 -12.97 9.07 -13.77
C GLY A 305 -14.21 8.25 -13.43
N GLY A 306 -15.33 8.93 -13.17
CA GLY A 306 -16.63 8.31 -13.00
C GLY A 306 -17.52 8.40 -14.22
N ARG A 307 -18.80 8.03 -14.07
CA ARG A 307 -19.80 8.20 -15.15
C ARG A 307 -19.94 9.67 -15.59
N GLY A 308 -19.59 10.62 -14.70
CA GLY A 308 -19.59 12.05 -15.00
C GLY A 308 -18.66 12.48 -16.14
N VAL A 309 -17.69 11.65 -16.55
CA VAL A 309 -16.82 11.90 -17.71
C VAL A 309 -17.54 11.71 -19.06
N LYS A 310 -18.75 11.14 -19.06
CA LYS A 310 -19.68 11.02 -20.21
C LYS A 310 -19.22 10.23 -21.45
N SER A 311 -17.92 10.02 -21.67
CA SER A 311 -17.40 9.30 -22.85
C SER A 311 -15.94 8.90 -22.66
N ALA A 312 -15.39 8.10 -23.59
CA ALA A 312 -13.96 7.80 -23.65
C ALA A 312 -13.10 9.05 -23.89
N GLU A 313 -13.53 9.97 -24.76
CA GLU A 313 -12.80 11.24 -24.96
C GLU A 313 -12.85 12.14 -23.73
N GLY A 314 -13.86 11.98 -22.88
CA GLY A 314 -13.97 12.70 -21.61
C GLY A 314 -12.91 12.32 -20.57
N PHE A 315 -12.16 11.24 -20.80
CA PHE A 315 -10.98 10.91 -19.99
C PHE A 315 -9.74 11.73 -20.37
N ARG A 316 -9.68 12.36 -21.55
CA ARG A 316 -8.48 13.11 -21.98
C ARG A 316 -8.00 14.17 -20.98
N PRO A 317 -8.88 15.00 -20.38
CA PRO A 317 -8.42 15.96 -19.36
C PRO A 317 -7.84 15.29 -18.11
N LEU A 318 -8.35 14.10 -17.74
CA LEU A 318 -7.84 13.34 -16.60
C LEU A 318 -6.48 12.70 -16.93
N GLU A 319 -6.31 12.23 -18.17
CA GLU A 319 -5.04 11.73 -18.69
C GLU A 319 -3.97 12.82 -18.71
N GLU A 320 -4.31 14.04 -19.17
CA GLU A 320 -3.37 15.18 -19.17
C GLU A 320 -2.96 15.56 -17.73
N LEU A 321 -3.92 15.63 -16.81
CA LEU A 321 -3.62 15.87 -15.40
C LEU A 321 -2.74 14.75 -14.82
N ALA A 322 -3.02 13.50 -15.17
CA ALA A 322 -2.25 12.36 -14.69
C ALA A 322 -0.81 12.38 -15.22
N ASP A 323 -0.60 12.73 -16.49
CA ASP A 323 0.73 12.81 -17.08
C ASP A 323 1.60 13.87 -16.40
N ILE A 324 1.03 15.03 -16.04
CA ILE A 324 1.77 16.08 -15.32
C ILE A 324 2.16 15.63 -13.91
N LEU A 325 1.26 14.92 -13.24
CA LEU A 325 1.48 14.47 -11.86
C LEU A 325 2.27 13.15 -11.78
N GLY A 326 2.58 12.51 -12.91
CA GLY A 326 3.09 11.14 -12.92
C GLY A 326 2.12 10.14 -12.28
N ALA A 327 0.82 10.42 -12.34
CA ALA A 327 -0.24 9.64 -11.72
C ALA A 327 -0.71 8.48 -12.61
N ALA A 328 -1.36 7.50 -12.01
CA ALA A 328 -2.13 6.51 -12.76
C ALA A 328 -3.56 6.99 -12.98
N VAL A 329 -4.14 6.63 -14.13
CA VAL A 329 -5.56 6.87 -14.42
C VAL A 329 -6.39 5.70 -13.93
N GLY A 330 -7.41 5.99 -13.13
CA GLY A 330 -8.39 5.03 -12.63
C GLY A 330 -9.79 5.30 -13.16
N ALA A 331 -10.70 4.36 -12.92
CA ALA A 331 -12.11 4.53 -13.26
C ALA A 331 -13.04 3.87 -12.26
N SER A 332 -14.24 4.41 -12.10
CA SER A 332 -15.33 3.69 -11.42
C SER A 332 -15.94 2.66 -12.34
N ARG A 333 -16.55 1.60 -11.77
CA ARG A 333 -17.33 0.63 -12.54
C ARG A 333 -18.39 1.28 -13.43
N GLY A 334 -18.99 2.38 -12.98
CA GLY A 334 -20.01 3.10 -13.74
C GLY A 334 -19.51 3.73 -15.05
N ALA A 335 -18.20 3.98 -15.17
CA ALA A 335 -17.54 4.41 -16.42
C ALA A 335 -17.17 3.20 -17.31
N CYS A 336 -16.68 2.11 -16.72
CA CYS A 336 -16.36 0.88 -17.43
C CYS A 336 -17.62 0.25 -18.07
N ASP A 337 -18.70 0.11 -17.31
CA ASP A 337 -19.98 -0.46 -17.77
C ASP A 337 -20.60 0.39 -18.91
N ALA A 338 -20.28 1.69 -18.97
CA ALA A 338 -20.72 2.60 -20.02
C ALA A 338 -19.81 2.57 -21.27
N GLY A 339 -18.75 1.76 -21.26
CA GLY A 339 -17.80 1.64 -22.37
C GLY A 339 -16.85 2.83 -22.52
N TYR A 340 -16.67 3.65 -21.47
CA TYR A 340 -15.78 4.82 -21.54
C TYR A 340 -14.31 4.43 -21.37
N CYS A 341 -14.04 3.33 -20.68
CA CYS A 341 -12.69 2.84 -20.41
C CYS A 341 -12.70 1.32 -20.19
N ASP A 342 -11.53 0.68 -20.25
CA ASP A 342 -11.39 -0.76 -20.00
C ASP A 342 -11.49 -1.09 -18.49
N TYR A 343 -12.02 -2.28 -18.16
CA TYR A 343 -12.10 -2.80 -16.80
C TYR A 343 -10.74 -2.93 -16.09
N ALA A 344 -9.64 -2.93 -16.84
CA ALA A 344 -8.29 -2.82 -16.30
C ALA A 344 -8.08 -1.55 -15.45
N LEU A 345 -8.86 -0.49 -15.66
CA LEU A 345 -8.78 0.75 -14.86
C LEU A 345 -9.74 0.76 -13.67
N GLN A 346 -10.58 -0.26 -13.51
CA GLN A 346 -11.63 -0.24 -12.49
C GLN A 346 -11.06 -0.26 -11.06
N ILE A 347 -11.51 0.69 -10.26
CA ILE A 347 -11.27 0.78 -8.81
C ILE A 347 -12.55 0.44 -8.07
N GLY A 348 -12.41 -0.29 -6.96
CA GLY A 348 -13.52 -0.68 -6.09
C GLY A 348 -13.44 -2.12 -5.62
N GLN A 349 -14.48 -2.58 -4.91
CA GLN A 349 -14.59 -3.90 -4.30
C GLN A 349 -14.36 -5.05 -5.28
N THR A 350 -14.86 -4.94 -6.52
CA THR A 350 -14.67 -5.95 -7.58
C THR A 350 -13.58 -5.56 -8.58
N GLY A 351 -12.92 -4.42 -8.37
CA GLY A 351 -11.81 -3.94 -9.16
C GLY A 351 -10.49 -4.02 -8.40
N LYS A 352 -9.62 -3.04 -8.63
CA LYS A 352 -8.40 -2.85 -7.85
C LYS A 352 -8.71 -2.07 -6.58
N VAL A 353 -8.06 -2.46 -5.50
CA VAL A 353 -7.96 -1.66 -4.28
C VAL A 353 -6.66 -0.86 -4.38
N VAL A 354 -6.75 0.43 -4.15
CA VAL A 354 -5.63 1.37 -4.23
C VAL A 354 -5.54 2.18 -2.94
N THR A 355 -4.31 2.51 -2.57
CA THR A 355 -3.96 3.28 -1.37
C THR A 355 -2.96 4.38 -1.72
N PRO A 356 -3.28 5.27 -2.68
CA PRO A 356 -2.37 6.34 -3.07
C PRO A 356 -2.23 7.39 -1.96
N GLU A 357 -1.14 8.16 -2.05
CA GLU A 357 -0.95 9.38 -1.27
C GLU A 357 -1.97 10.47 -1.65
N LEU A 358 -2.36 10.51 -2.93
CA LEU A 358 -3.37 11.43 -3.45
C LEU A 358 -4.34 10.73 -4.42
N TYR A 359 -5.64 10.86 -4.16
CA TYR A 359 -6.72 10.40 -5.02
C TYR A 359 -7.57 11.56 -5.50
N ILE A 360 -7.72 11.73 -6.81
CA ILE A 360 -8.59 12.75 -7.40
C ILE A 360 -9.79 12.05 -8.05
N ALA A 361 -10.97 12.22 -7.47
CA ALA A 361 -12.22 11.62 -7.90
C ALA A 361 -13.02 12.60 -8.79
N CYS A 362 -12.96 12.42 -10.10
CA CYS A 362 -13.60 13.27 -11.10
C CYS A 362 -14.93 12.66 -11.57
N GLY A 363 -16.06 13.27 -11.21
CA GLY A 363 -17.40 12.84 -11.65
C GLY A 363 -17.81 11.47 -11.13
N ILE A 364 -17.36 11.11 -9.91
CA ILE A 364 -17.66 9.86 -9.21
C ILE A 364 -18.67 10.15 -8.10
N SER A 365 -19.75 9.36 -8.01
CA SER A 365 -20.78 9.57 -6.99
C SER A 365 -20.35 9.10 -5.59
N GLY A 366 -19.42 8.16 -5.48
CA GLY A 366 -18.97 7.62 -4.18
C GLY A 366 -19.82 6.46 -3.67
N ALA A 367 -20.31 5.59 -4.55
CA ALA A 367 -20.96 4.36 -4.13
C ALA A 367 -20.04 3.51 -3.24
N ILE A 368 -20.59 2.83 -2.23
CA ILE A 368 -19.82 2.04 -1.23
C ILE A 368 -18.84 1.06 -1.90
N GLN A 369 -19.24 0.47 -3.04
CA GLN A 369 -18.40 -0.46 -3.79
C GLN A 369 -17.17 0.23 -4.39
N HIS A 370 -17.27 1.50 -4.80
CA HIS A 370 -16.12 2.27 -5.25
C HIS A 370 -15.24 2.67 -4.08
N LEU A 371 -15.86 3.19 -3.00
CA LEU A 371 -15.15 3.61 -1.79
C LEU A 371 -14.34 2.48 -1.16
N ALA A 372 -14.87 1.25 -1.15
CA ALA A 372 -14.15 0.05 -0.70
C ALA A 372 -12.77 -0.16 -1.37
N GLY A 373 -12.56 0.41 -2.56
CA GLY A 373 -11.29 0.32 -3.29
C GLY A 373 -10.39 1.54 -3.17
N MET A 374 -10.81 2.64 -2.50
CA MET A 374 -10.02 3.88 -2.46
C MET A 374 -10.16 4.71 -1.17
N SER A 375 -11.03 4.33 -0.23
CA SER A 375 -11.27 5.10 1.02
C SER A 375 -10.06 5.15 1.95
N GLN A 376 -9.06 4.30 1.72
CA GLN A 376 -7.79 4.30 2.44
C GLN A 376 -6.71 5.16 1.77
N SER A 377 -7.06 5.95 0.76
CA SER A 377 -6.16 6.96 0.20
C SER A 377 -5.85 8.00 1.28
N ARG A 378 -4.63 8.53 1.29
CA ARG A 378 -4.21 9.50 2.33
C ARG A 378 -4.91 10.85 2.17
N ILE A 379 -5.05 11.34 0.94
CA ILE A 379 -5.78 12.56 0.60
C ILE A 379 -6.75 12.25 -0.54
N ILE A 380 -8.01 12.64 -0.38
CA ILE A 380 -9.08 12.48 -1.38
C ILE A 380 -9.59 13.86 -1.79
N ILE A 381 -9.44 14.19 -3.08
CA ILE A 381 -10.03 15.36 -3.72
C ILE A 381 -11.23 14.90 -4.55
N ALA A 382 -12.41 15.46 -4.33
CA ALA A 382 -13.61 15.13 -5.11
C ALA A 382 -14.06 16.32 -5.96
N ILE A 383 -14.33 16.07 -7.25
CA ILE A 383 -14.87 17.04 -8.20
C ILE A 383 -16.19 16.47 -8.73
N ASN A 384 -17.30 17.08 -8.36
CA ASN A 384 -18.63 16.62 -8.79
C ASN A 384 -19.59 17.81 -8.98
N LYS A 385 -20.52 17.69 -9.93
CA LYS A 385 -21.57 18.69 -10.15
C LYS A 385 -22.65 18.65 -9.08
N ASP A 386 -22.92 17.46 -8.56
CA ASP A 386 -23.94 17.22 -7.55
C ASP A 386 -23.35 17.45 -6.15
N PRO A 387 -23.72 18.52 -5.44
CA PRO A 387 -23.20 18.82 -4.11
C PRO A 387 -23.57 17.76 -3.06
N ASP A 388 -24.62 16.97 -3.30
CA ASP A 388 -25.11 15.94 -2.39
C ASP A 388 -24.49 14.56 -2.67
N ALA A 389 -23.52 14.48 -3.58
CA ALA A 389 -22.86 13.23 -3.94
C ALA A 389 -22.15 12.59 -2.72
N PRO A 390 -22.39 11.31 -2.42
CA PRO A 390 -21.77 10.60 -1.28
C PRO A 390 -20.23 10.66 -1.22
N ILE A 391 -19.55 10.86 -2.35
CA ILE A 391 -18.10 11.02 -2.39
C ILE A 391 -17.59 12.16 -1.49
N PHE A 392 -18.39 13.21 -1.30
CA PHE A 392 -18.00 14.35 -0.45
C PHE A 392 -17.96 13.99 1.04
N GLN A 393 -18.64 12.92 1.47
CA GLN A 393 -18.60 12.46 2.87
C GLN A 393 -17.24 11.88 3.26
N VAL A 394 -16.44 11.46 2.27
CA VAL A 394 -15.11 10.87 2.49
C VAL A 394 -13.98 11.71 1.89
N ALA A 395 -14.30 12.81 1.20
CA ALA A 395 -13.30 13.66 0.58
C ALA A 395 -12.70 14.63 1.60
N ASP A 396 -11.38 14.78 1.59
CA ASP A 396 -10.68 15.81 2.35
C ASP A 396 -10.91 17.20 1.73
N TYR A 397 -11.01 17.24 0.41
CA TYR A 397 -11.28 18.46 -0.36
C TYR A 397 -12.38 18.21 -1.39
N GLY A 398 -13.42 19.05 -1.40
CA GLY A 398 -14.53 18.96 -2.35
C GLY A 398 -14.65 20.21 -3.21
N ILE A 399 -14.78 20.02 -4.53
CA ILE A 399 -15.08 21.08 -5.50
C ILE A 399 -16.41 20.74 -6.18
N VAL A 400 -17.41 21.59 -5.96
CA VAL A 400 -18.72 21.48 -6.63
C VAL A 400 -18.67 22.23 -7.95
N GLY A 401 -18.76 21.52 -9.07
CA GLY A 401 -18.77 22.14 -10.40
C GLY A 401 -18.50 21.15 -11.55
N ASP A 402 -18.35 21.69 -12.76
CA ASP A 402 -18.08 20.87 -13.94
C ASP A 402 -16.62 20.42 -13.99
N LEU A 403 -16.40 19.10 -14.02
CA LEU A 403 -15.06 18.53 -14.15
C LEU A 403 -14.36 18.99 -15.44
N PHE A 404 -15.11 19.26 -16.52
CA PHE A 404 -14.53 19.72 -17.79
C PHE A 404 -13.99 21.15 -17.74
N GLU A 405 -14.40 21.93 -16.76
CA GLU A 405 -13.87 23.27 -16.51
C GLU A 405 -12.79 23.23 -15.43
N ILE A 406 -13.04 22.48 -14.35
CA ILE A 406 -12.16 22.43 -13.17
C ILE A 406 -10.86 21.67 -13.46
N VAL A 407 -10.93 20.49 -14.10
CA VAL A 407 -9.73 19.64 -14.31
C VAL A 407 -8.67 20.36 -15.17
N PRO A 408 -9.01 21.03 -16.29
CA PRO A 408 -8.03 21.81 -17.04
C PRO A 408 -7.42 22.98 -16.25
N LEU A 409 -8.22 23.66 -15.42
CA LEU A 409 -7.70 24.73 -14.55
C LEU A 409 -6.71 24.20 -13.51
N LEU A 410 -7.05 23.09 -12.84
CA LEU A 410 -6.14 22.40 -11.94
C LEU A 410 -4.86 21.97 -12.64
N THR A 411 -4.98 21.41 -13.85
CA THR A 411 -3.85 20.99 -14.69
C THR A 411 -2.90 22.16 -14.97
N ALA A 412 -3.44 23.34 -15.31
CA ALA A 412 -2.65 24.54 -15.55
C ALA A 412 -1.93 25.03 -14.27
N GLU A 413 -2.60 25.01 -13.11
CA GLU A 413 -1.99 25.43 -11.85
C GLU A 413 -0.94 24.43 -11.35
N PHE A 414 -1.16 23.12 -11.46
CA PHE A 414 -0.14 22.12 -11.16
C PHE A 414 1.08 22.26 -12.08
N ARG A 415 0.87 22.56 -13.36
CA ARG A 415 1.96 22.82 -14.30
C ARG A 415 2.84 23.99 -13.87
N LYS A 416 2.25 25.06 -13.32
CA LYS A 416 2.99 26.21 -12.79
C LYS A 416 3.71 25.84 -11.49
N ALA A 417 3.00 25.27 -10.52
CA ALA A 417 3.55 24.93 -9.21
C ALA A 417 4.71 23.93 -9.28
N LEU A 418 4.64 22.96 -10.19
CA LEU A 418 5.73 22.00 -10.41
C LEU A 418 6.90 22.57 -11.20
N ALA A 419 6.70 23.63 -11.98
CA ALA A 419 7.77 24.34 -12.68
C ALA A 419 8.51 25.31 -11.74
N ASP A 420 7.81 25.91 -10.77
CA ASP A 420 8.39 26.84 -9.78
C ASP A 420 9.09 26.11 -8.61
N GLY A 421 8.84 24.81 -8.44
CA GLY A 421 9.43 23.96 -7.39
C GLY A 421 10.61 23.08 -7.84
N ALA A 422 11.04 23.20 -9.10
CA ALA A 422 12.22 22.55 -9.67
C ALA A 422 13.36 23.56 -9.81
#